data_AF-A0A1G2X258-F1
#
_entry.id   AF-A0A1G2X258-F1
#
_cell.length_a   1.000
_cell.length_b   1.000
_cell.length_c   1.000
_cell.angle_alpha   90.00
_cell.angle_beta   90.00
_cell.angle_gamma   90.00
#
_symmetry.space_group_name_H-M   'P 1'
#
loop_
_entity.id
_entity.type
_entity.pdbx_description
1 polymer ?
#
loop_
_entity_poly.entity_id
_entity_poly.type
_entity_poly.pdbx_seq_one_letter_code
_entity_poly.pdbx_strand_id
1 'polypeptide(L)'
;MRKVPRTMSTQHPDNVIMPFFTEGTYFLGEDEIKEAYYVFSHLRCEEQMWDCEGKEVDEFVIKKLLTRYDNFFKNHRIGKDVFITLRVPNPVVEKSEAKILLETLESAPRSYDTASMFYGNDNIPPIFEVILPMTTNTESINRVYYYYRDFVVGKQHKKCFENDITIKEWIGEFKPETLEVIPLFEDIPYMLSADAMVQNYLRDKQFPYQRVFLGRSDPALNYGMLPAIMVVKIALQRLHALQEKIKIPIYPILGLGSNLFRGNLTPLSVDVCLSEYPSVQTFTIQSAFKYDYDERLVRKAIEKINNHTRTVPTIIDEEIALDITERLASAYREQIKELAPLINEIARFVPRRRMRKLHIGLFGYSRNVEGIILPRVISFCASLYSIGLPPELLGLHCLTEKDLSFLKVAYPSFLEDLSLVTTYYNRDVTKLTSPKIAKNIEKVLDMVKYTENLLHGEYTSQIIQAILSRKEETITENMIAAGKIRSFLG
;
A
#
# COMPACT_ATOMS: atom_id res chain seq x y z
N MET A 1 -4.92 22.29 -16.21
CA MET A 1 -5.25 20.96 -15.66
C MET A 1 -4.39 20.75 -14.41
N ARG A 2 -4.95 20.28 -13.29
CA ARG A 2 -4.21 20.07 -12.04
C ARG A 2 -3.15 18.98 -12.24
N LYS A 3 -1.95 19.14 -11.66
CA LYS A 3 -0.90 18.11 -11.65
C LYS A 3 -1.41 16.90 -10.84
N VAL A 4 -1.31 15.69 -11.41
CA VAL A 4 -1.59 14.44 -10.69
C VAL A 4 -0.26 13.75 -10.40
N PRO A 5 0.07 13.48 -9.12
CA PRO A 5 1.41 13.01 -8.72
C PRO A 5 1.75 11.64 -9.30
N ARG A 6 3.04 11.41 -9.58
CA ARG A 6 3.60 10.14 -10.05
C ARG A 6 4.10 9.24 -8.92
N THR A 7 4.49 9.85 -7.80
CA THR A 7 4.99 9.14 -6.61
C THR A 7 4.24 9.56 -5.36
N MET A 8 3.77 8.57 -4.60
CA MET A 8 3.10 8.75 -3.31
C MET A 8 3.91 8.06 -2.23
N SER A 9 4.64 8.82 -1.42
CA SER A 9 5.26 8.29 -0.21
C SER A 9 4.20 7.83 0.78
N THR A 10 4.45 6.68 1.41
CA THR A 10 3.52 6.08 2.37
C THR A 10 4.23 5.75 3.69
N GLN A 11 3.43 5.46 4.71
CA GLN A 11 3.89 5.21 6.08
C GLN A 11 3.80 3.71 6.45
N HIS A 12 4.12 2.84 5.49
CA HIS A 12 4.20 1.39 5.72
C HIS A 12 5.42 1.04 6.60
N PRO A 13 5.33 0.09 7.54
CA PRO A 13 6.42 -0.31 8.43
C PRO A 13 7.25 -1.48 7.83
N ASP A 14 7.56 -1.42 6.55
CA ASP A 14 8.23 -2.49 5.80
C ASP A 14 9.76 -2.41 5.79
N ASN A 15 10.33 -1.33 6.35
CA ASN A 15 11.77 -1.09 6.38
C ASN A 15 12.50 -1.92 7.44
N VAL A 16 13.78 -2.19 7.20
CA VAL A 16 14.68 -2.81 8.18
C VAL A 16 15.48 -1.75 8.92
N ILE A 17 16.03 -0.80 8.18
CA ILE A 17 16.87 0.29 8.67
C ILE A 17 15.95 1.44 9.09
N MET A 18 16.14 1.90 10.32
CA MET A 18 15.46 3.11 10.80
C MET A 18 16.13 4.34 10.19
N PRO A 19 15.36 5.33 9.71
CA PRO A 19 15.94 6.52 9.10
C PRO A 19 16.75 7.35 10.12
N PHE A 20 17.71 8.12 9.62
CA PHE A 20 18.64 8.91 10.44
C PHE A 20 17.96 9.96 11.34
N PHE A 21 16.70 10.32 11.06
CA PHE A 21 15.96 11.34 11.80
C PHE A 21 15.04 10.77 12.90
N THR A 22 15.00 9.44 13.06
CA THR A 22 14.33 8.76 14.18
C THR A 22 15.32 8.48 15.29
N GLU A 23 14.94 8.76 16.54
CA GLU A 23 15.79 8.56 17.72
C GLU A 23 15.65 7.16 18.34
N GLY A 24 14.65 6.37 17.91
CA GLY A 24 14.30 5.07 18.49
C GLY A 24 14.25 3.92 17.49
N THR A 25 13.75 2.77 17.95
CA THR A 25 13.61 1.55 17.14
C THR A 25 12.35 1.52 16.26
N TYR A 26 11.48 2.53 16.39
CA TYR A 26 10.26 2.74 15.62
C TYR A 26 9.94 4.23 15.47
N PHE A 27 9.15 4.62 14.45
CA PHE A 27 8.69 6.00 14.26
C PHE A 27 7.72 6.45 15.35
N LEU A 28 7.96 7.65 15.90
CA LEU A 28 7.01 8.42 16.70
C LEU A 28 6.25 9.43 15.83
N GLY A 29 5.13 9.99 16.32
CA GLY A 29 4.29 10.91 15.53
C GLY A 29 5.03 12.14 14.99
N GLU A 30 5.97 12.69 15.76
CA GLU A 30 6.80 13.82 15.33
C GLU A 30 7.81 13.45 14.23
N ASP A 31 8.23 12.19 14.16
CA ASP A 31 9.13 11.70 13.11
C ASP A 31 8.40 11.61 11.76
N GLU A 32 7.08 11.45 11.75
CA GLU A 32 6.28 11.43 10.52
C GLU A 32 6.19 12.82 9.86
N ILE A 33 6.24 13.89 10.66
CA ILE A 33 6.34 15.27 10.14
C ILE A 33 7.72 15.51 9.50
N LYS A 34 8.79 15.06 10.18
CA LYS A 34 10.17 15.11 9.62
C LYS A 34 10.27 14.27 8.34
N GLU A 35 9.65 13.09 8.32
CA GLU A 35 9.59 12.22 7.16
C GLU A 35 8.89 12.92 5.99
N ALA A 36 7.69 13.48 6.18
CA ALA A 36 6.99 14.17 5.11
C ALA A 36 7.85 15.29 4.50
N TYR A 37 8.51 16.09 5.34
CA TYR A 37 9.48 17.08 4.87
C TYR A 37 10.66 16.47 4.10
N TYR A 38 11.32 15.44 4.64
CA TYR A 38 12.46 14.76 4.00
C TYR A 38 12.08 14.22 2.62
N VAL A 39 10.90 13.59 2.53
CA VAL A 39 10.44 12.95 1.30
C VAL A 39 10.13 13.98 0.21
N PHE A 40 9.56 15.14 0.56
CA PHE A 40 9.39 16.23 -0.41
C PHE A 40 10.71 16.90 -0.79
N SER A 41 11.52 17.27 0.19
CA SER A 41 12.70 18.14 -0.02
C SER A 41 13.92 17.40 -0.56
N HIS A 42 14.16 16.16 -0.13
CA HIS A 42 15.35 15.39 -0.49
C HIS A 42 15.03 14.31 -1.52
N LEU A 43 14.02 13.48 -1.24
CA LEU A 43 13.66 12.37 -2.13
C LEU A 43 12.89 12.81 -3.37
N ARG A 44 12.22 13.97 -3.31
CA ARG A 44 11.40 14.54 -4.38
C ARG A 44 10.20 13.67 -4.77
N CYS A 45 9.60 12.98 -3.80
CA CYS A 45 8.25 12.45 -4.02
C CYS A 45 7.28 13.62 -4.20
N GLU A 46 6.22 13.39 -4.96
CA GLU A 46 5.25 14.44 -5.27
C GLU A 46 4.06 14.46 -4.31
N GLU A 47 3.84 13.35 -3.61
CA GLU A 47 2.72 13.19 -2.69
C GLU A 47 3.13 12.42 -1.43
N GLN A 48 2.52 12.75 -0.29
CA GLN A 48 2.61 11.99 0.95
C GLN A 48 1.20 11.53 1.35
N MET A 49 1.01 10.22 1.43
CA MET A 49 -0.17 9.63 2.05
C MET A 49 -0.05 9.74 3.57
N TRP A 50 -1.06 10.30 4.22
CA TRP A 50 -1.14 10.43 5.67
C TRP A 50 -2.13 9.39 6.21
N ASP A 51 -1.64 8.41 6.97
CA ASP A 51 -2.38 7.19 7.33
C ASP A 51 -3.21 7.36 8.60
N CYS A 52 -4.42 7.93 8.48
CA CYS A 52 -5.40 8.11 9.56
C CYS A 52 -6.14 6.83 9.98
N GLU A 53 -6.01 5.74 9.21
CA GLU A 53 -6.64 4.44 9.49
C GLU A 53 -5.92 3.67 10.61
N GLY A 54 -4.63 3.40 10.45
CA GLY A 54 -3.93 2.41 11.28
C GLY A 54 -3.30 2.92 12.59
N LYS A 55 -3.50 4.20 12.97
CA LYS A 55 -2.69 4.89 14.00
C LYS A 55 -3.46 5.99 14.75
N GLU A 56 -2.95 6.41 15.91
CA GLU A 56 -3.33 7.69 16.53
C GLU A 56 -2.59 8.79 15.77
N VAL A 57 -3.32 9.54 14.93
CA VAL A 57 -2.72 10.43 13.94
C VAL A 57 -2.70 11.88 14.40
N ASP A 58 -1.61 12.55 14.03
CA ASP A 58 -1.50 13.99 14.14
C ASP A 58 -2.38 14.68 13.08
N GLU A 59 -3.51 15.22 13.51
CA GLU A 59 -4.42 15.93 12.63
C GLU A 59 -3.87 17.29 12.14
N PHE A 60 -2.78 17.78 12.71
CA PHE A 60 -2.22 19.11 12.43
C PHE A 60 -1.05 19.08 11.45
N VAL A 61 -0.96 18.05 10.60
CA VAL A 61 0.13 17.85 9.63
C VAL A 61 0.43 19.09 8.78
N ILE A 62 -0.60 19.74 8.21
CA ILE A 62 -0.42 20.95 7.39
C ILE A 62 0.18 22.07 8.23
N LYS A 63 -0.38 22.35 9.41
CA LYS A 63 0.12 23.40 10.31
C LYS A 63 1.58 23.15 10.71
N LYS A 64 1.93 21.93 11.08
CA LYS A 64 3.30 21.60 11.51
C LYS A 64 4.30 21.70 10.36
N LEU A 65 3.94 21.23 9.16
CA LEU A 65 4.81 21.36 7.98
C LEU A 65 5.07 22.82 7.62
N LEU A 66 4.01 23.64 7.53
CA LEU A 66 4.14 25.04 7.14
C LEU A 66 4.87 25.89 8.19
N THR A 67 4.68 25.61 9.48
CA THR A 67 5.34 26.37 10.56
C THR A 67 6.80 25.97 10.78
N ARG A 68 7.15 24.69 10.63
CA ARG A 68 8.52 24.20 10.89
C ARG A 68 9.46 24.27 9.70
N TYR A 69 8.91 24.14 8.49
CA TYR A 69 9.70 24.08 7.25
C TYR A 69 9.24 25.15 6.25
N ASP A 70 8.94 26.33 6.76
CA ASP A 70 8.38 27.46 6.02
C ASP A 70 9.20 27.82 4.78
N ASN A 71 10.54 27.86 4.89
CA ASN A 71 11.45 28.21 3.81
C ASN A 71 11.31 27.29 2.59
N PHE A 72 11.04 26.00 2.80
CA PHE A 72 10.82 25.05 1.71
C PHE A 72 9.43 25.23 1.11
N PHE A 73 8.40 25.24 1.96
CA PHE A 73 7.01 25.24 1.52
C PHE A 73 6.56 26.56 0.90
N LYS A 74 7.18 27.70 1.24
CA LYS A 74 6.99 28.99 0.51
C LYS A 74 7.20 28.85 -1.01
N ASN A 75 8.10 27.96 -1.43
CA ASN A 75 8.42 27.72 -2.84
C ASN A 75 7.83 26.40 -3.40
N HIS A 76 7.17 25.61 -2.56
CA HIS A 76 6.58 24.31 -2.91
C HIS A 76 5.19 24.20 -2.27
N ARG A 77 4.19 24.80 -2.92
CA ARG A 77 2.83 24.94 -2.39
C ARG A 77 2.16 23.57 -2.24
N ILE A 78 1.82 23.20 -1.01
CA ILE A 78 0.99 22.00 -0.74
C ILE A 78 -0.37 22.18 -1.44
N GLY A 79 -0.84 21.18 -2.18
CA GLY A 79 -2.07 21.23 -2.97
C GLY A 79 -1.89 21.73 -4.41
N LYS A 80 -0.67 22.17 -4.79
CA LYS A 80 -0.33 22.61 -6.15
C LYS A 80 0.94 21.93 -6.67
N ASP A 81 2.04 22.04 -5.93
CA ASP A 81 3.37 21.55 -6.35
C ASP A 81 3.66 20.17 -5.74
N VAL A 82 3.26 19.99 -4.47
CA VAL A 82 3.31 18.74 -3.70
C VAL A 82 1.96 18.47 -3.03
N PHE A 83 1.65 17.22 -2.70
CA PHE A 83 0.32 16.82 -2.26
C PHE A 83 0.33 16.05 -0.95
N ILE A 84 -0.70 16.25 -0.13
CA ILE A 84 -0.97 15.44 1.07
C ILE A 84 -2.38 14.87 0.93
N THR A 85 -2.47 13.54 1.03
CA THR A 85 -3.72 12.81 0.82
C THR A 85 -3.99 11.93 2.03
N LEU A 86 -5.14 12.14 2.68
CA LEU A 86 -5.48 11.44 3.90
C LEU A 86 -6.06 10.06 3.57
N ARG A 87 -5.50 8.99 4.14
CA ARG A 87 -6.10 7.65 4.13
C ARG A 87 -6.99 7.53 5.37
N VAL A 88 -8.29 7.70 5.17
CA VAL A 88 -9.29 7.73 6.25
C VAL A 88 -9.65 6.31 6.71
N PRO A 89 -10.15 6.11 7.94
CA PRO A 89 -10.72 4.81 8.33
C PRO A 89 -12.01 4.54 7.57
N ASN A 90 -12.33 3.26 7.35
CA ASN A 90 -13.59 2.85 6.72
C ASN A 90 -14.59 2.39 7.78
N PRO A 91 -15.66 3.15 8.09
CA PRO A 91 -16.58 2.86 9.20
C PRO A 91 -17.40 1.57 9.00
N VAL A 92 -17.49 1.05 7.77
CA VAL A 92 -18.20 -0.22 7.50
C VAL A 92 -17.38 -1.40 8.01
N VAL A 93 -16.07 -1.33 7.83
CA VAL A 93 -15.15 -2.31 8.38
C VAL A 93 -14.85 -1.92 9.81
N GLU A 94 -14.25 -0.75 10.04
CA GLU A 94 -13.68 -0.26 11.29
C GLU A 94 -14.68 0.45 12.21
N LYS A 95 -15.63 -0.30 12.75
CA LYS A 95 -16.73 0.22 13.57
C LYS A 95 -16.29 0.96 14.84
N SER A 96 -15.21 0.52 15.49
CA SER A 96 -14.71 1.19 16.71
C SER A 96 -14.11 2.56 16.42
N GLU A 97 -13.52 2.73 15.23
CA GLU A 97 -12.85 3.96 14.79
C GLU A 97 -13.72 4.78 13.83
N ALA A 98 -15.00 4.40 13.64
CA ALA A 98 -15.88 5.01 12.65
C ALA A 98 -16.01 6.54 12.79
N LYS A 99 -15.86 7.07 14.01
CA LYS A 99 -15.93 8.51 14.29
C LYS A 99 -14.67 9.28 13.87
N ILE A 100 -13.51 8.61 13.80
CA ILE A 100 -12.25 9.21 13.35
C ILE A 100 -12.38 9.65 11.88
N LEU A 101 -13.19 8.97 11.07
CA LEU A 101 -13.51 9.43 9.72
C LEU A 101 -14.05 10.87 9.76
N LEU A 102 -15.00 11.14 10.67
CA LEU A 102 -15.68 12.42 10.74
C LEU A 102 -14.70 13.52 11.18
N GLU A 103 -13.90 13.25 12.21
CA GLU A 103 -12.82 14.13 12.69
C GLU A 103 -11.80 14.43 11.59
N THR A 104 -11.41 13.40 10.84
CA THR A 104 -10.45 13.53 9.74
C THR A 104 -11.01 14.41 8.62
N LEU A 105 -12.29 14.25 8.25
CA LEU A 105 -12.95 15.09 7.24
C LEU A 105 -13.09 16.55 7.69
N GLU A 106 -13.37 16.77 8.98
CA GLU A 106 -13.44 18.10 9.61
C GLU A 106 -12.07 18.81 9.66
N SER A 107 -10.96 18.07 9.52
CA SER A 107 -9.62 18.65 9.49
C SER A 107 -9.29 19.40 8.19
N ALA A 108 -10.01 19.15 7.10
CA ALA A 108 -9.72 19.75 5.79
C ALA A 108 -9.99 21.28 5.76
N PRO A 109 -11.15 21.80 6.25
CA PRO A 109 -11.37 23.24 6.45
C PRO A 109 -10.31 23.93 7.28
N ARG A 110 -9.97 23.37 8.45
CA ARG A 110 -8.90 23.91 9.31
C ARG A 110 -7.56 23.97 8.59
N SER A 111 -7.25 22.93 7.80
CA SER A 111 -6.04 22.87 6.99
C SER A 111 -6.03 23.94 5.91
N TYR A 112 -7.18 24.18 5.26
CA TYR A 112 -7.36 25.26 4.31
C TYR A 112 -7.07 26.63 4.94
N ASP A 113 -7.65 26.93 6.11
CA ASP A 113 -7.41 28.21 6.79
C ASP A 113 -5.94 28.43 7.10
N THR A 114 -5.28 27.39 7.60
CA THR A 114 -3.84 27.42 7.90
C THR A 114 -3.01 27.71 6.64
N ALA A 115 -3.35 27.07 5.51
CA ALA A 115 -2.67 27.32 4.24
C ALA A 115 -2.97 28.72 3.70
N SER A 116 -4.21 29.19 3.77
CA SER A 116 -4.61 30.53 3.32
C SER A 116 -3.88 31.62 4.10
N MET A 117 -3.71 31.46 5.42
CA MET A 117 -2.90 32.36 6.25
C MET A 117 -1.42 32.37 5.84
N PHE A 118 -0.87 31.22 5.46
CA PHE A 118 0.55 31.07 5.14
C PHE A 118 0.91 31.54 3.72
N TYR A 119 0.08 31.21 2.73
CA TYR A 119 0.31 31.47 1.31
C TYR A 119 -0.38 32.74 0.79
N GLY A 120 -1.28 33.32 1.59
CA GLY A 120 -2.29 34.26 1.10
C GLY A 120 -3.48 33.52 0.51
N ASN A 121 -4.60 34.23 0.35
CA ASN A 121 -5.87 33.66 -0.09
C ASN A 121 -5.88 33.33 -1.60
N ASP A 122 -5.10 32.32 -1.99
CA ASP A 122 -4.95 31.81 -3.36
C ASP A 122 -6.06 30.83 -3.77
N ASN A 123 -6.97 30.51 -2.85
CA ASN A 123 -8.08 29.57 -3.01
C ASN A 123 -7.64 28.15 -3.40
N ILE A 124 -6.42 27.74 -3.00
CA ILE A 124 -5.89 26.39 -3.24
C ILE A 124 -5.97 25.57 -1.95
N PRO A 125 -6.82 24.52 -1.90
CA PRO A 125 -6.88 23.66 -0.73
C PRO A 125 -5.61 22.79 -0.61
N PRO A 126 -4.98 22.71 0.57
CA PRO A 126 -3.84 21.82 0.79
C PRO A 126 -4.25 20.34 0.83
N ILE A 127 -5.52 20.07 1.13
CA ILE A 127 -6.14 18.74 1.14
C ILE A 127 -7.46 18.84 0.38
N PHE A 128 -7.59 18.07 -0.70
CA PHE A 128 -8.80 18.03 -1.53
C PHE A 128 -9.18 16.60 -1.97
N GLU A 129 -8.35 15.62 -1.65
CA GLU A 129 -8.55 14.20 -1.94
C GLU A 129 -8.42 13.38 -0.65
N VAL A 130 -9.22 12.33 -0.52
CA VAL A 130 -9.14 11.36 0.59
C VAL A 130 -9.21 9.93 0.06
N ILE A 131 -8.41 9.03 0.61
CA ILE A 131 -8.40 7.60 0.26
C ILE A 131 -9.30 6.83 1.23
N LEU A 132 -10.29 6.12 0.69
CA LEU A 132 -11.15 5.21 1.45
C LEU A 132 -10.65 3.76 1.29
N PRO A 133 -10.01 3.15 2.31
CA PRO A 133 -9.54 1.77 2.28
C PRO A 133 -10.71 0.78 2.31
N MET A 134 -10.43 -0.48 1.97
CA MET A 134 -11.37 -1.59 2.04
C MET A 134 -12.71 -1.27 1.36
N THR A 135 -12.65 -0.60 0.20
CA THR A 135 -13.85 -0.21 -0.52
C THR A 135 -14.51 -1.45 -1.14
N THR A 136 -15.78 -1.68 -0.83
CA THR A 136 -16.54 -2.87 -1.29
C THR A 136 -17.80 -2.54 -2.10
N ASN A 137 -18.20 -1.27 -2.14
CA ASN A 137 -19.38 -0.81 -2.88
C ASN A 137 -19.34 0.71 -3.11
N THR A 138 -20.14 1.19 -4.08
CA THR A 138 -20.24 2.60 -4.45
C THR A 138 -20.86 3.45 -3.33
N GLU A 139 -21.80 2.90 -2.57
CA GLU A 139 -22.52 3.60 -1.51
C GLU A 139 -21.56 4.09 -0.42
N SER A 140 -20.56 3.30 -0.05
CA SER A 140 -19.52 3.71 0.91
C SER A 140 -18.72 4.91 0.41
N ILE A 141 -18.36 4.96 -0.88
CA ILE A 141 -17.67 6.10 -1.50
C ILE A 141 -18.58 7.34 -1.47
N ASN A 142 -19.86 7.17 -1.84
CA ASN A 142 -20.86 8.23 -1.81
C ASN A 142 -21.11 8.78 -0.40
N ARG A 143 -21.13 7.93 0.63
CA ARG A 143 -21.29 8.37 2.03
C ARG A 143 -20.20 9.33 2.44
N VAL A 144 -18.93 9.05 2.13
CA VAL A 144 -17.81 9.94 2.45
C VAL A 144 -17.96 11.29 1.73
N TYR A 145 -18.22 11.24 0.41
CA TYR A 145 -18.39 12.45 -0.41
C TYR A 145 -19.54 13.33 0.09
N TYR A 146 -20.74 12.76 0.23
CA TYR A 146 -21.95 13.49 0.63
C TYR A 146 -21.91 13.93 2.08
N TYR A 147 -21.30 13.14 2.97
CA TYR A 147 -21.09 13.57 4.34
C TYR A 147 -20.24 14.85 4.40
N TYR A 148 -19.12 14.88 3.68
CA TYR A 148 -18.27 16.07 3.64
C TYR A 148 -19.03 17.28 3.07
N ARG A 149 -19.62 17.14 1.88
CA ARG A 149 -20.33 18.25 1.21
C ARG A 149 -21.50 18.78 2.03
N ASP A 150 -22.36 17.90 2.53
CA ASP A 150 -23.65 18.29 3.11
C ASP A 150 -23.57 18.58 4.61
N PHE A 151 -22.65 17.95 5.33
CA PHE A 151 -22.56 18.06 6.79
C PHE A 151 -21.32 18.81 7.27
N VAL A 152 -20.14 18.56 6.68
CA VAL A 152 -18.92 19.32 7.05
C VAL A 152 -18.97 20.72 6.46
N VAL A 153 -19.21 20.83 5.15
CA VAL A 153 -19.28 22.13 4.46
C VAL A 153 -20.66 22.74 4.62
N GLY A 154 -21.73 21.96 4.44
CA GLY A 154 -23.11 22.46 4.49
C GLY A 154 -23.54 23.06 5.83
N LYS A 155 -22.91 22.68 6.96
CA LYS A 155 -23.21 23.29 8.26
C LYS A 155 -22.89 24.78 8.31
N GLN A 156 -22.00 25.29 7.43
CA GLN A 156 -21.67 26.71 7.38
C GLN A 156 -22.91 27.60 7.16
N HIS A 157 -23.96 27.07 6.53
CA HIS A 157 -25.22 27.78 6.28
C HIS A 157 -26.25 27.66 7.41
N LYS A 158 -25.96 26.88 8.45
CA LYS A 158 -26.83 26.72 9.61
C LYS A 158 -26.53 27.80 10.66
N LYS A 159 -27.51 28.04 11.53
CA LYS A 159 -27.40 28.87 12.74
C LYS A 159 -27.26 27.96 13.96
N CYS A 160 -26.56 28.40 15.00
CA CYS A 160 -26.42 27.62 16.24
C CYS A 160 -27.73 27.58 17.03
N PHE A 161 -28.50 28.66 16.99
CA PHE A 161 -29.83 28.78 17.59
C PHE A 161 -30.71 29.77 16.80
N GLU A 162 -31.97 29.91 17.19
CA GLU A 162 -32.94 30.78 16.51
C GLU A 162 -32.49 32.26 16.54
N ASN A 163 -32.67 32.98 15.43
CA ASN A 163 -32.26 34.39 15.27
C ASN A 163 -30.76 34.69 15.40
N ASP A 164 -29.88 33.67 15.38
CA ASP A 164 -28.42 33.85 15.41
C ASP A 164 -27.83 34.21 14.02
N ILE A 165 -26.53 34.52 13.98
CA ILE A 165 -25.73 34.52 12.74
C ILE A 165 -25.49 33.09 12.24
N THR A 166 -25.11 32.96 10.97
CA THR A 166 -24.70 31.66 10.41
C THR A 166 -23.33 31.23 10.95
N ILE A 167 -23.06 29.93 10.95
CA ILE A 167 -21.73 29.40 11.33
C ILE A 167 -20.64 30.03 10.45
N LYS A 168 -20.91 30.27 9.16
CA LYS A 168 -20.00 30.97 8.25
C LYS A 168 -19.66 32.39 8.73
N GLU A 169 -20.65 33.17 9.15
CA GLU A 169 -20.43 34.52 9.65
C GLU A 169 -19.64 34.53 10.97
N TRP A 170 -19.77 33.47 11.78
CA TRP A 170 -19.05 33.35 13.05
C TRP A 170 -17.58 32.95 12.88
N ILE A 171 -17.29 31.89 12.12
CA ILE A 171 -15.96 31.25 12.08
C ILE A 171 -15.31 31.20 10.69
N GLY A 172 -15.96 31.73 9.65
CA GLY A 172 -15.46 31.76 8.29
C GLY A 172 -16.01 30.65 7.38
N GLU A 173 -15.59 30.68 6.11
CA GLU A 173 -16.04 29.73 5.10
C GLU A 173 -15.42 28.35 5.29
N PHE A 174 -16.16 27.31 4.94
CA PHE A 174 -15.66 25.94 4.93
C PHE A 174 -15.16 25.60 3.52
N LYS A 175 -13.85 25.42 3.38
CA LYS A 175 -13.18 25.09 2.11
C LYS A 175 -12.26 23.88 2.25
N PRO A 176 -12.05 23.06 1.20
CA PRO A 176 -12.76 23.12 -0.09
C PRO A 176 -14.25 22.78 0.05
N GLU A 177 -15.06 23.14 -0.95
CA GLU A 177 -16.51 22.86 -0.91
C GLU A 177 -16.84 21.37 -1.07
N THR A 178 -15.92 20.61 -1.66
CA THR A 178 -16.02 19.16 -1.86
C THR A 178 -14.64 18.53 -1.71
N LEU A 179 -14.63 17.24 -1.34
CA LEU A 179 -13.45 16.38 -1.46
C LEU A 179 -13.67 15.32 -2.53
N GLU A 180 -12.62 14.98 -3.26
CA GLU A 180 -12.60 13.87 -4.20
C GLU A 180 -12.25 12.59 -3.42
N VAL A 181 -13.09 11.55 -3.50
CA VAL A 181 -12.85 10.29 -2.77
C VAL A 181 -12.15 9.31 -3.70
N ILE A 182 -10.98 8.83 -3.28
CA ILE A 182 -10.17 7.82 -3.95
C ILE A 182 -10.51 6.46 -3.33
N PRO A 183 -11.27 5.59 -4.02
CA PRO A 183 -11.52 4.24 -3.52
C PRO A 183 -10.24 3.41 -3.58
N LEU A 184 -9.90 2.76 -2.47
CA LEU A 184 -8.84 1.75 -2.38
C LEU A 184 -9.48 0.35 -2.34
N PHE A 185 -9.25 -0.43 -3.40
CA PHE A 185 -9.70 -1.81 -3.56
C PHE A 185 -8.57 -2.78 -3.20
N GLU A 186 -8.84 -3.67 -2.24
CA GLU A 186 -7.84 -4.54 -1.60
C GLU A 186 -8.23 -6.03 -1.63
N ASP A 187 -9.26 -6.39 -2.39
CA ASP A 187 -9.77 -7.76 -2.52
C ASP A 187 -10.24 -8.04 -3.96
N ILE A 188 -10.00 -9.27 -4.44
CA ILE A 188 -10.16 -9.65 -5.85
C ILE A 188 -11.55 -9.34 -6.40
N PRO A 189 -12.68 -9.71 -5.74
CA PRO A 189 -14.01 -9.45 -6.28
C PRO A 189 -14.28 -7.95 -6.52
N TYR A 190 -13.79 -7.09 -5.62
CA TYR A 190 -13.98 -5.64 -5.71
C TYR A 190 -13.01 -5.00 -6.70
N MET A 191 -11.78 -5.52 -6.83
CA MET A 191 -10.85 -5.08 -7.88
C MET A 191 -11.38 -5.39 -9.28
N LEU A 192 -11.96 -6.58 -9.48
CA LEU A 192 -12.60 -6.96 -10.74
C LEU A 192 -13.85 -6.13 -11.05
N SER A 193 -14.48 -5.54 -10.04
CA SER A 193 -15.66 -4.68 -10.17
C SER A 193 -15.36 -3.18 -10.04
N ALA A 194 -14.08 -2.81 -9.97
CA ALA A 194 -13.65 -1.45 -9.67
C ALA A 194 -14.16 -0.44 -10.70
N ASP A 195 -14.16 -0.81 -11.98
CA ASP A 195 -14.69 -0.01 -13.08
C ASP A 195 -16.20 0.27 -12.90
N ALA A 196 -17.00 -0.76 -12.62
CA ALA A 196 -18.44 -0.59 -12.39
C ALA A 196 -18.72 0.31 -11.18
N MET A 197 -17.98 0.12 -10.07
CA MET A 197 -18.15 0.94 -8.86
C MET A 197 -17.77 2.40 -9.09
N VAL A 198 -16.67 2.65 -9.80
CA VAL A 198 -16.20 3.99 -10.18
C VAL A 198 -17.18 4.64 -11.15
N GLN A 199 -17.68 3.91 -12.15
CA GLN A 199 -18.69 4.41 -13.08
C GLN A 199 -19.94 4.89 -12.31
N ASN A 200 -20.41 4.10 -11.35
CA ASN A 200 -21.58 4.45 -10.55
C ASN A 200 -21.32 5.65 -9.63
N TYR A 201 -20.12 5.76 -9.05
CA TYR A 201 -19.73 6.89 -8.22
C TYR A 201 -19.72 8.22 -9.00
N LEU A 202 -19.32 8.20 -10.26
CA LEU A 202 -19.18 9.40 -11.10
C LEU A 202 -20.49 9.90 -11.73
N ARG A 203 -21.60 9.17 -11.63
CA ARG A 203 -22.87 9.49 -12.36
C ARG A 203 -23.41 10.89 -12.11
N ASP A 204 -23.25 11.39 -10.89
CA ASP A 204 -23.80 12.66 -10.39
C ASP A 204 -22.71 13.67 -9.98
N LYS A 205 -21.45 13.43 -10.38
CA LYS A 205 -20.29 14.26 -10.01
C LYS A 205 -19.59 14.78 -11.24
N GLN A 206 -19.27 16.06 -11.23
CA GLN A 206 -18.50 16.70 -12.29
C GLN A 206 -17.05 16.87 -11.84
N PHE A 207 -16.29 15.77 -11.87
CA PHE A 207 -14.86 15.81 -11.61
C PHE A 207 -14.06 15.90 -12.91
N PRO A 208 -12.96 16.66 -12.93
CA PRO A 208 -12.08 16.72 -14.10
C PRO A 208 -11.34 15.39 -14.34
N TYR A 209 -11.23 14.56 -13.31
CA TYR A 209 -10.65 13.22 -13.36
C TYR A 209 -11.11 12.40 -12.15
N GLN A 210 -10.79 11.10 -12.12
CA GLN A 210 -10.95 10.25 -10.94
C GLN A 210 -9.67 9.44 -10.68
N ARG A 211 -9.19 9.43 -9.43
CA ARG A 211 -8.11 8.52 -9.01
C ARG A 211 -8.69 7.23 -8.44
N VAL A 212 -8.05 6.11 -8.69
CA VAL A 212 -8.50 4.79 -8.20
C VAL A 212 -7.30 4.04 -7.65
N PHE A 213 -7.36 3.57 -6.41
CA PHE A 213 -6.24 2.92 -5.77
C PHE A 213 -6.44 1.41 -5.74
N LEU A 214 -5.51 0.66 -6.33
CA LEU A 214 -5.43 -0.79 -6.30
C LEU A 214 -4.35 -1.22 -5.30
N GLY A 215 -4.75 -1.90 -4.22
CA GLY A 215 -3.83 -2.47 -3.25
C GLY A 215 -3.38 -3.86 -3.69
N ARG A 216 -2.07 -4.10 -3.84
CA ARG A 216 -1.56 -5.41 -4.28
C ARG A 216 -1.24 -6.36 -3.13
N SER A 217 -0.79 -5.83 -1.99
CA SER A 217 -0.29 -6.65 -0.88
C SER A 217 -1.37 -7.54 -0.24
N ASP A 218 -2.58 -7.02 -0.05
CA ASP A 218 -3.66 -7.76 0.60
C ASP A 218 -4.27 -8.87 -0.27
N PRO A 219 -4.51 -8.65 -1.58
CA PRO A 219 -4.82 -9.75 -2.48
C PRO A 219 -3.71 -10.80 -2.53
N ALA A 220 -2.43 -10.42 -2.51
CA ALA A 220 -1.34 -11.39 -2.49
C ALA A 220 -1.38 -12.24 -1.21
N LEU A 221 -1.60 -11.63 -0.04
CA LEU A 221 -1.74 -12.34 1.23
C LEU A 221 -2.89 -13.37 1.20
N ASN A 222 -4.03 -13.01 0.60
CA ASN A 222 -5.24 -13.83 0.63
C ASN A 222 -5.28 -14.90 -0.49
N TYR A 223 -4.68 -14.62 -1.65
CA TYR A 223 -4.85 -15.44 -2.86
C TYR A 223 -3.52 -15.87 -3.50
N GLY A 224 -2.38 -15.37 -3.02
CA GLY A 224 -1.07 -15.64 -3.59
C GLY A 224 -0.61 -14.57 -4.57
N MET A 225 0.69 -14.56 -4.84
CA MET A 225 1.38 -13.50 -5.59
C MET A 225 0.83 -13.32 -7.01
N LEU A 226 0.74 -14.42 -7.77
CA LEU A 226 0.41 -14.38 -9.19
C LEU A 226 -1.08 -14.04 -9.45
N PRO A 227 -2.05 -14.61 -8.70
CA PRO A 227 -3.44 -14.14 -8.68
C PRO A 227 -3.58 -12.62 -8.50
N ALA A 228 -2.85 -12.05 -7.53
CA ALA A 228 -2.89 -10.62 -7.27
C ALA A 228 -2.39 -9.78 -8.48
N ILE A 229 -1.32 -10.22 -9.16
CA ILE A 229 -0.79 -9.55 -10.36
C ILE A 229 -1.82 -9.59 -11.50
N MET A 230 -2.37 -10.78 -11.76
CA MET A 230 -3.34 -10.97 -12.85
C MET A 230 -4.58 -10.07 -12.65
N VAL A 231 -5.13 -10.03 -11.44
CA VAL A 231 -6.30 -9.20 -11.14
C VAL A 231 -5.99 -7.70 -11.22
N VAL A 232 -4.79 -7.26 -10.82
CA VAL A 232 -4.36 -5.87 -11.03
C VAL A 232 -4.37 -5.52 -12.52
N LYS A 233 -3.83 -6.39 -13.38
CA LYS A 233 -3.80 -6.14 -14.84
C LYS A 233 -5.20 -6.06 -15.43
N ILE A 234 -6.10 -6.97 -15.05
CA ILE A 234 -7.52 -6.93 -15.46
C ILE A 234 -8.18 -5.63 -14.98
N ALA A 235 -7.98 -5.24 -13.72
CA ALA A 235 -8.55 -4.02 -13.18
C ALA A 235 -8.04 -2.77 -13.92
N LEU A 236 -6.75 -2.69 -14.24
CA LEU A 236 -6.18 -1.60 -15.03
C LEU A 236 -6.74 -1.56 -16.46
N GLN A 237 -6.89 -2.72 -17.11
CA GLN A 237 -7.53 -2.85 -18.43
C GLN A 237 -8.98 -2.34 -18.40
N ARG A 238 -9.79 -2.78 -17.43
CA ARG A 238 -11.19 -2.36 -17.29
C ARG A 238 -11.34 -0.87 -16.95
N LEU A 239 -10.50 -0.33 -16.06
CA LEU A 239 -10.45 1.11 -15.76
C LEU A 239 -10.06 1.94 -17.00
N HIS A 240 -9.17 1.40 -17.85
CA HIS A 240 -8.84 2.05 -19.13
C HIS A 240 -10.01 2.01 -20.12
N ALA A 241 -10.72 0.90 -20.24
CA ALA A 241 -11.93 0.84 -21.05
C ALA A 241 -13.01 1.80 -20.53
N LEU A 242 -13.14 1.94 -19.20
CA LEU A 242 -14.09 2.85 -18.59
C LEU A 242 -13.79 4.32 -18.90
N GLN A 243 -12.54 4.78 -18.77
CA GLN A 243 -12.21 6.19 -19.08
C GLN A 243 -12.56 6.52 -20.55
N GLU A 244 -12.34 5.58 -21.47
CA GLU A 244 -12.70 5.76 -22.87
C GLU A 244 -14.21 5.82 -23.09
N LYS A 245 -14.98 5.06 -22.31
CA LYS A 245 -16.44 5.05 -22.37
C LYS A 245 -17.07 6.33 -21.83
N ILE A 246 -16.63 6.80 -20.65
CA ILE A 246 -17.25 7.95 -19.96
C ILE A 246 -16.57 9.29 -20.26
N LYS A 247 -15.42 9.27 -20.95
CA LYS A 247 -14.62 10.47 -21.30
C LYS A 247 -14.19 11.31 -20.09
N ILE A 248 -14.01 10.65 -18.95
CA ILE A 248 -13.41 11.23 -17.73
C ILE A 248 -12.06 10.51 -17.53
N PRO A 249 -10.93 11.24 -17.45
CA PRO A 249 -9.63 10.65 -17.16
C PRO A 249 -9.65 9.85 -15.86
N ILE A 250 -9.16 8.60 -15.92
CA ILE A 250 -8.95 7.77 -14.72
C ILE A 250 -7.44 7.65 -14.48
N TYR A 251 -7.01 7.90 -13.24
CA TYR A 251 -5.62 7.89 -12.82
C TYR A 251 -5.39 6.80 -11.75
N PRO A 252 -4.99 5.59 -12.14
CA PRO A 252 -4.75 4.51 -11.20
C PRO A 252 -3.56 4.80 -10.27
N ILE A 253 -3.70 4.45 -9.00
CA ILE A 253 -2.64 4.37 -8.00
C ILE A 253 -2.40 2.89 -7.74
N LEU A 254 -1.14 2.46 -7.75
CA LEU A 254 -0.80 1.07 -7.46
C LEU A 254 0.06 0.96 -6.20
N GLY A 255 -0.45 0.19 -5.23
CA GLY A 255 0.17 -0.05 -3.94
C GLY A 255 1.14 -1.22 -3.99
N LEU A 256 2.44 -0.91 -4.05
CA LEU A 256 3.53 -1.89 -4.19
C LEU A 256 4.53 -1.77 -3.03
N GLY A 257 4.83 -2.91 -2.42
CA GLY A 257 5.96 -3.05 -1.48
C GLY A 257 7.26 -3.46 -2.19
N SER A 258 8.37 -3.40 -1.46
CA SER A 258 9.69 -3.67 -2.05
C SER A 258 9.98 -5.14 -2.29
N ASN A 259 9.41 -6.08 -1.53
CA ASN A 259 9.55 -7.50 -1.87
C ASN A 259 8.66 -7.92 -3.04
N LEU A 260 9.01 -9.02 -3.71
CA LEU A 260 8.28 -9.50 -4.88
C LEU A 260 6.84 -9.90 -4.55
N PHE A 261 6.58 -10.41 -3.35
CA PHE A 261 5.23 -10.77 -2.89
C PHE A 261 4.31 -9.56 -2.71
N ARG A 262 4.84 -8.36 -2.47
CA ARG A 262 4.03 -7.13 -2.29
C ARG A 262 4.17 -6.09 -3.40
N GLY A 263 5.18 -6.16 -4.26
CA GLY A 263 5.12 -5.49 -5.55
C GLY A 263 6.41 -5.42 -6.36
N ASN A 264 7.53 -5.85 -5.80
CA ASN A 264 8.88 -5.66 -6.34
C ASN A 264 9.15 -4.23 -6.79
N LEU A 265 8.66 -3.22 -6.06
CA LEU A 265 9.02 -1.83 -6.32
C LEU A 265 10.20 -1.47 -5.42
N THR A 266 11.39 -1.44 -6.02
CA THR A 266 12.66 -1.08 -5.40
C THR A 266 13.40 -0.09 -6.30
N PRO A 267 14.42 0.63 -5.78
CA PRO A 267 15.27 1.46 -6.63
C PRO A 267 15.97 0.69 -7.77
N LEU A 268 16.11 -0.64 -7.63
CA LEU A 268 16.78 -1.51 -8.60
C LEU A 268 15.81 -2.08 -9.67
N SER A 269 14.52 -2.12 -9.37
CA SER A 269 13.49 -2.76 -10.20
C SER A 269 12.48 -1.78 -10.82
N VAL A 270 12.70 -0.46 -10.66
CA VAL A 270 11.80 0.58 -11.18
C VAL A 270 11.52 0.42 -12.68
N ASP A 271 12.53 0.13 -13.49
CA ASP A 271 12.34 -0.02 -14.94
C ASP A 271 11.37 -1.17 -15.27
N VAL A 272 11.57 -2.32 -14.61
CA VAL A 272 10.70 -3.49 -14.77
C VAL A 272 9.28 -3.14 -14.32
N CYS A 273 9.13 -2.52 -13.14
CA CYS A 273 7.84 -2.13 -12.61
C CYS A 273 7.08 -1.14 -13.51
N LEU A 274 7.76 -0.15 -14.10
CA LEU A 274 7.15 0.82 -15.01
C LEU A 274 6.72 0.15 -16.32
N SER A 275 7.52 -0.79 -16.84
CA SER A 275 7.17 -1.55 -18.04
C SER A 275 5.99 -2.51 -17.82
N GLU A 276 5.87 -3.04 -16.61
CA GLU A 276 4.83 -4.01 -16.22
C GLU A 276 3.46 -3.36 -16.01
N TYR A 277 3.46 -2.10 -15.51
CA TYR A 277 2.26 -1.33 -15.18
C TYR A 277 2.25 0.06 -15.84
N PRO A 278 2.33 0.15 -17.17
CA PRO A 278 2.58 1.42 -17.85
C PRO A 278 1.39 2.41 -17.79
N SER A 279 0.19 1.92 -17.45
CA SER A 279 -1.02 2.73 -17.27
C SER A 279 -1.20 3.31 -15.86
N VAL A 280 -0.33 2.97 -14.92
CA VAL A 280 -0.41 3.50 -13.56
C VAL A 280 0.02 4.97 -13.55
N GLN A 281 -0.76 5.80 -12.86
CA GLN A 281 -0.44 7.20 -12.65
C GLN A 281 0.50 7.38 -11.47
N THR A 282 0.17 6.80 -10.32
CA THR A 282 0.89 7.03 -9.07
C THR A 282 1.36 5.70 -8.49
N PHE A 283 2.65 5.60 -8.17
CA PHE A 283 3.22 4.44 -7.47
C PHE A 283 3.48 4.77 -6.00
N THR A 284 3.15 3.84 -5.10
CA THR A 284 3.49 4.03 -3.68
C THR A 284 4.98 3.83 -3.43
N ILE A 285 5.61 4.77 -2.74
CA ILE A 285 6.99 4.69 -2.27
C ILE A 285 6.96 4.35 -0.79
N GLN A 286 7.16 3.07 -0.46
CA GLN A 286 7.08 2.55 0.91
C GLN A 286 8.40 2.73 1.68
N SER A 287 8.43 2.37 2.97
CA SER A 287 9.58 2.70 3.82
C SER A 287 10.82 1.90 3.45
N ALA A 288 10.69 0.63 3.03
CA ALA A 288 11.85 -0.15 2.60
C ALA A 288 12.54 0.50 1.39
N PHE A 289 11.76 0.90 0.37
CA PHE A 289 12.25 1.65 -0.78
C PHE A 289 13.03 2.91 -0.35
N LYS A 290 12.54 3.65 0.65
CA LYS A 290 13.14 4.91 1.10
C LYS A 290 14.42 4.73 1.91
N TYR A 291 14.49 3.68 2.74
CA TYR A 291 15.46 3.62 3.84
C TYR A 291 16.38 2.40 3.83
N ASP A 292 16.06 1.34 3.10
CA ASP A 292 16.89 0.12 3.00
C ASP A 292 17.84 0.14 1.79
N TYR A 293 17.90 1.27 1.07
CA TYR A 293 18.73 1.50 -0.11
C TYR A 293 19.50 2.82 0.03
N ASP A 294 20.60 2.94 -0.72
CA ASP A 294 21.37 4.19 -0.80
C ASP A 294 20.50 5.35 -1.32
N GLU A 295 20.55 6.50 -0.64
CA GLU A 295 19.72 7.66 -0.95
C GLU A 295 19.86 8.10 -2.42
N ARG A 296 21.05 8.02 -3.02
CA ARG A 296 21.26 8.44 -4.41
C ARG A 296 20.51 7.52 -5.37
N LEU A 297 20.45 6.21 -5.08
CA LEU A 297 19.65 5.26 -5.86
C LEU A 297 18.16 5.58 -5.71
N VAL A 298 17.69 5.81 -4.48
CA VAL A 298 16.31 6.18 -4.18
C VAL A 298 15.87 7.42 -4.96
N ARG A 299 16.68 8.49 -4.93
CA ARG A 299 16.38 9.74 -5.65
C ARG A 299 16.31 9.55 -7.16
N LYS A 300 17.26 8.83 -7.75
CA LYS A 300 17.26 8.51 -9.18
C LYS A 300 16.04 7.69 -9.59
N ALA A 301 15.66 6.73 -8.75
CA ALA A 301 14.50 5.89 -8.98
C ALA A 301 13.19 6.68 -8.93
N ILE A 302 13.03 7.57 -7.95
CA ILE A 302 11.88 8.49 -7.85
C ILE A 302 11.82 9.45 -9.05
N GLU A 303 12.96 10.03 -9.43
CA GLU A 303 13.07 10.89 -10.61
C GLU A 303 12.63 10.15 -11.89
N LYS A 304 13.03 8.89 -12.04
CA LYS A 304 12.60 8.04 -13.16
C LYS A 304 11.09 7.82 -13.17
N ILE A 305 10.46 7.54 -12.02
CA ILE A 305 9.00 7.38 -11.92
C ILE A 305 8.28 8.71 -12.23
N ASN A 306 8.78 9.82 -11.70
CA ASN A 306 8.21 11.16 -11.91
C ASN A 306 8.27 11.61 -13.38
N ASN A 307 9.32 11.21 -14.10
CA ASN A 307 9.49 11.54 -15.52
C ASN A 307 8.89 10.50 -16.48
N HIS A 308 8.41 9.36 -15.97
CA HIS A 308 7.83 8.32 -16.81
C HIS A 308 6.47 8.75 -17.38
N THR A 309 6.31 8.60 -18.70
CA THR A 309 5.06 8.91 -19.38
C THR A 309 4.13 7.70 -19.34
N ARG A 310 2.93 7.89 -18.78
CA ARG A 310 1.87 6.88 -18.74
C ARG A 310 1.41 6.51 -20.15
N THR A 311 1.20 5.21 -20.41
CA THR A 311 0.59 4.71 -21.64
C THR A 311 -0.64 3.83 -21.36
N VAL A 312 -1.17 3.16 -22.38
CA VAL A 312 -2.25 2.18 -22.22
C VAL A 312 -1.78 0.95 -21.40
N PRO A 313 -2.68 0.24 -20.70
CA PRO A 313 -2.32 -0.96 -19.96
C PRO A 313 -1.91 -2.09 -20.91
N THR A 314 -1.08 -3.01 -20.40
CA THR A 314 -0.81 -4.27 -21.07
C THR A 314 -2.09 -5.10 -21.11
N ILE A 315 -2.54 -5.44 -22.32
CA ILE A 315 -3.74 -6.24 -22.54
C ILE A 315 -3.42 -7.72 -22.30
N ILE A 316 -4.26 -8.38 -21.51
CA ILE A 316 -4.17 -9.82 -21.25
C ILE A 316 -5.54 -10.47 -21.47
N ASP A 317 -5.53 -11.76 -21.79
CA ASP A 317 -6.75 -12.56 -21.88
C ASP A 317 -7.34 -12.76 -20.49
N GLU A 318 -8.52 -12.17 -20.24
CA GLU A 318 -9.15 -12.20 -18.92
C GLU A 318 -9.63 -13.61 -18.54
N GLU A 319 -10.09 -14.42 -19.51
CA GLU A 319 -10.62 -15.75 -19.23
C GLU A 319 -9.49 -16.68 -18.76
N ILE A 320 -8.37 -16.68 -19.49
CA ILE A 320 -7.19 -17.47 -19.12
C ILE A 320 -6.61 -16.97 -17.78
N ALA A 321 -6.51 -15.65 -17.59
CA ALA A 321 -5.98 -15.07 -16.36
C ALA A 321 -6.83 -15.40 -15.13
N LEU A 322 -8.16 -15.44 -15.26
CA LEU A 322 -9.09 -15.77 -14.18
C LEU A 322 -9.06 -17.27 -13.84
N ASP A 323 -8.97 -18.15 -14.83
CA ASP A 323 -8.79 -19.60 -14.60
C ASP A 323 -7.50 -19.89 -13.82
N ILE A 324 -6.37 -19.31 -14.26
CA ILE A 324 -5.09 -19.41 -13.55
C ILE A 324 -5.22 -18.86 -12.12
N THR A 325 -5.88 -17.72 -11.96
CA THR A 325 -6.10 -17.07 -10.67
C THR A 325 -6.83 -18.00 -9.70
N GLU A 326 -7.94 -18.62 -10.12
CA GLU A 326 -8.73 -19.51 -9.28
C GLU A 326 -7.94 -20.75 -8.84
N ARG A 327 -7.27 -21.44 -9.78
CA ARG A 327 -6.47 -22.63 -9.48
C ARG A 327 -5.32 -22.33 -8.52
N LEU A 328 -4.58 -21.25 -8.76
CA LEU A 328 -3.46 -20.87 -7.90
C LEU A 328 -3.92 -20.40 -6.52
N ALA A 329 -5.03 -19.65 -6.44
CA ALA A 329 -5.59 -19.21 -5.16
C ALA A 329 -6.06 -20.39 -4.31
N SER A 330 -6.62 -21.43 -4.92
CA SER A 330 -6.96 -22.68 -4.21
C SER A 330 -5.71 -23.38 -3.68
N ALA A 331 -4.69 -23.57 -4.53
CA ALA A 331 -3.44 -24.23 -4.17
C ALA A 331 -2.67 -23.46 -3.07
N TYR A 332 -2.64 -22.14 -3.16
CA TYR A 332 -2.04 -21.25 -2.16
C TYR A 332 -2.78 -21.38 -0.82
N ARG A 333 -4.12 -21.28 -0.81
CA ARG A 333 -4.93 -21.43 0.41
C ARG A 333 -4.68 -22.76 1.12
N GLU A 334 -4.55 -23.87 0.40
CA GLU A 334 -4.21 -25.16 1.00
C GLU A 334 -2.89 -25.10 1.77
N GLN A 335 -1.84 -24.54 1.17
CA GLN A 335 -0.53 -24.43 1.82
C GLN A 335 -0.55 -23.45 3.00
N ILE A 336 -1.27 -22.34 2.86
CA ILE A 336 -1.41 -21.35 3.93
C ILE A 336 -2.14 -21.91 5.14
N LYS A 337 -3.18 -22.74 4.95
CA LYS A 337 -3.89 -23.38 6.06
C LYS A 337 -2.96 -24.19 6.94
N GLU A 338 -2.03 -24.90 6.32
CA GLU A 338 -1.05 -25.74 7.02
C GLU A 338 0.05 -24.89 7.68
N LEU A 339 0.53 -23.83 7.01
CA LEU A 339 1.61 -22.98 7.50
C LEU A 339 1.16 -21.95 8.55
N ALA A 340 -0.13 -21.65 8.65
CA ALA A 340 -0.62 -20.56 9.48
C ALA A 340 -0.21 -20.62 10.96
N PRO A 341 -0.22 -21.78 11.66
CA PRO A 341 0.27 -21.85 13.03
C PRO A 341 1.74 -21.41 13.16
N LEU A 342 2.61 -21.91 12.28
CA LEU A 342 4.03 -21.57 12.24
C LEU A 342 4.25 -20.09 11.91
N ILE A 343 3.52 -19.56 10.92
CA ILE A 343 3.61 -18.14 10.52
C ILE A 343 3.24 -17.23 11.69
N ASN A 344 2.16 -17.54 12.42
CA ASN A 344 1.73 -16.77 13.59
C ASN A 344 2.73 -16.88 14.74
N GLU A 345 3.34 -18.05 14.95
CA GLU A 345 4.39 -18.25 15.95
C GLU A 345 5.59 -17.32 15.69
N ILE A 346 6.06 -17.28 14.44
CA ILE A 346 7.21 -16.47 14.02
C ILE A 346 6.88 -14.98 13.99
N ALA A 347 5.63 -14.61 13.65
CA ALA A 347 5.23 -13.21 13.51
C ALA A 347 5.39 -12.40 14.81
N ARG A 348 5.41 -13.07 15.96
CA ARG A 348 5.65 -12.46 17.29
C ARG A 348 7.06 -11.84 17.42
N PHE A 349 8.03 -12.32 16.64
CA PHE A 349 9.41 -11.83 16.64
C PHE A 349 9.67 -10.77 15.58
N VAL A 350 8.68 -10.45 14.73
CA VAL A 350 8.84 -9.39 13.73
C VAL A 350 9.00 -8.05 14.45
N PRO A 351 10.12 -7.32 14.24
CA PRO A 351 10.37 -6.06 14.91
C PRO A 351 9.34 -5.01 14.48
N ARG A 352 8.88 -4.21 15.43
CA ARG A 352 8.00 -3.06 15.15
C ARG A 352 8.83 -1.92 14.57
N ARG A 353 8.35 -1.32 13.47
CA ARG A 353 9.01 -0.17 12.80
C ARG A 353 8.25 1.12 12.91
N ARG A 354 6.94 1.07 13.16
CA ARG A 354 6.12 2.25 13.42
C ARG A 354 5.18 1.96 14.57
N MET A 355 4.80 3.00 15.29
CA MET A 355 3.60 2.92 16.12
C MET A 355 2.42 2.55 15.22
N ARG A 356 1.76 1.43 15.56
CA ARG A 356 0.52 0.99 14.95
C ARG A 356 -0.40 0.59 16.08
N LYS A 357 -1.69 0.89 15.94
CA LYS A 357 -2.70 0.34 16.84
C LYS A 357 -2.69 -1.20 16.70
N LEU A 358 -2.75 -1.89 17.83
CA LEU A 358 -2.87 -3.35 17.85
C LEU A 358 -4.27 -3.72 17.37
N HIS A 359 -4.38 -4.41 16.23
CA HIS A 359 -5.64 -5.03 15.79
C HIS A 359 -5.87 -6.39 16.47
N ILE A 360 -5.35 -6.58 17.69
CA ILE A 360 -5.57 -7.77 18.52
C ILE A 360 -6.25 -7.25 19.79
N GLY A 361 -7.53 -7.62 19.99
CA GLY A 361 -8.38 -7.10 21.07
C GLY A 361 -9.61 -6.34 20.56
N LEU A 362 -10.25 -5.53 21.42
CA LEU A 362 -11.52 -4.83 21.19
C LEU A 362 -11.63 -4.00 19.88
N PHE A 363 -10.51 -3.70 19.23
CA PHE A 363 -10.37 -2.74 18.12
C PHE A 363 -9.83 -3.38 16.82
N GLY A 364 -9.75 -4.71 16.77
CA GLY A 364 -9.12 -5.46 15.68
C GLY A 364 -10.10 -6.08 14.68
N TYR A 365 -9.81 -5.94 13.38
CA TYR A 365 -10.39 -6.79 12.33
C TYR A 365 -9.37 -7.85 11.98
N SER A 366 -9.60 -9.08 12.44
CA SER A 366 -8.81 -10.23 12.02
C SER A 366 -9.18 -10.57 10.57
N ARG A 367 -8.16 -10.61 9.70
CA ARG A 367 -8.32 -11.17 8.36
C ARG A 367 -8.49 -12.67 8.51
N ASN A 368 -9.74 -13.09 8.41
CA ASN A 368 -10.15 -14.47 8.60
C ASN A 368 -10.20 -15.16 7.23
N VAL A 369 -9.23 -16.02 6.94
CA VAL A 369 -9.27 -16.92 5.79
C VAL A 369 -9.79 -18.27 6.28
N GLU A 370 -11.08 -18.54 6.09
CA GLU A 370 -11.71 -19.84 6.40
C GLU A 370 -11.47 -20.36 7.85
N GLY A 371 -11.51 -19.47 8.83
CA GLY A 371 -11.27 -19.74 10.26
C GLY A 371 -9.85 -19.40 10.74
N ILE A 372 -8.94 -19.06 9.81
CA ILE A 372 -7.52 -18.83 10.10
C ILE A 372 -7.22 -17.34 10.14
N ILE A 373 -6.64 -16.92 11.26
CA ILE A 373 -6.17 -15.54 11.46
C ILE A 373 -4.70 -15.49 11.06
N LEU A 374 -4.37 -14.69 10.05
CA LEU A 374 -2.99 -14.43 9.63
C LEU A 374 -2.52 -13.07 10.15
N PRO A 375 -1.20 -12.88 10.34
CA PRO A 375 -0.66 -11.56 10.60
C PRO A 375 -0.82 -10.66 9.37
N ARG A 376 -0.65 -9.36 9.55
CA ARG A 376 -0.63 -8.40 8.42
C ARG A 376 0.46 -8.77 7.42
N VAL A 377 0.25 -8.45 6.15
CA VAL A 377 1.09 -8.87 5.02
C VAL A 377 2.61 -8.64 5.22
N ILE A 378 3.01 -7.52 5.81
CA ILE A 378 4.43 -7.25 6.12
C ILE A 378 4.99 -8.29 7.10
N SER A 379 4.28 -8.51 8.21
CA SER A 379 4.67 -9.52 9.21
C SER A 379 4.59 -10.93 8.65
N PHE A 380 3.60 -11.23 7.80
CA PHE A 380 3.48 -12.50 7.08
C PHE A 380 4.72 -12.78 6.22
N CYS A 381 5.12 -11.83 5.37
CA CYS A 381 6.29 -11.98 4.52
C CYS A 381 7.56 -12.02 5.36
N ALA A 382 7.69 -11.15 6.37
CA ALA A 382 8.85 -11.14 7.26
C ALA A 382 9.04 -12.48 7.98
N SER A 383 7.96 -13.11 8.44
CA SER A 383 8.01 -14.45 9.05
C SER A 383 8.55 -15.50 8.08
N LEU A 384 7.97 -15.56 6.88
CA LEU A 384 8.28 -16.58 5.88
C LEU A 384 9.69 -16.42 5.29
N TYR A 385 10.09 -15.20 4.92
CA TYR A 385 11.46 -14.92 4.50
C TYR A 385 12.49 -15.23 5.59
N SER A 386 12.17 -14.99 6.86
CA SER A 386 13.09 -15.24 7.99
C SER A 386 13.30 -16.71 8.33
N ILE A 387 12.47 -17.62 7.81
CA ILE A 387 12.75 -19.06 7.83
C ILE A 387 13.20 -19.58 6.46
N GLY A 388 13.56 -18.68 5.52
CA GLY A 388 14.02 -19.07 4.19
C GLY A 388 12.93 -19.73 3.33
N LEU A 389 11.67 -19.36 3.51
CA LEU A 389 10.56 -19.78 2.65
C LEU A 389 9.89 -18.55 2.04
N PRO A 390 10.43 -17.98 0.95
CA PRO A 390 9.78 -16.87 0.26
C PRO A 390 8.31 -17.19 -0.09
N PRO A 391 7.32 -16.39 0.34
CA PRO A 391 5.89 -16.66 0.11
C PRO A 391 5.51 -16.70 -1.37
N GLU A 392 6.33 -16.13 -2.26
CA GLU A 392 6.18 -16.17 -3.71
C GLU A 392 6.23 -17.60 -4.26
N LEU A 393 6.88 -18.54 -3.57
CA LEU A 393 6.96 -19.95 -3.97
C LEU A 393 5.66 -20.73 -3.71
N LEU A 394 4.75 -20.17 -2.91
CA LEU A 394 3.50 -20.83 -2.52
C LEU A 394 2.45 -20.73 -3.62
N GLY A 395 1.71 -21.81 -3.83
CA GLY A 395 0.63 -21.96 -4.82
C GLY A 395 1.11 -22.35 -6.21
N LEU A 396 2.36 -22.03 -6.59
CA LEU A 396 2.84 -22.14 -7.98
C LEU A 396 3.02 -23.58 -8.50
N HIS A 397 3.03 -24.58 -7.62
CA HIS A 397 3.24 -25.99 -7.98
C HIS A 397 2.16 -26.57 -8.92
N CYS A 398 1.00 -25.92 -9.06
CA CYS A 398 -0.07 -26.34 -9.97
C CYS A 398 -0.01 -25.68 -11.36
N LEU A 399 0.99 -24.83 -11.64
CA LEU A 399 1.21 -24.27 -12.98
C LEU A 399 1.50 -25.37 -14.01
N THR A 400 0.92 -25.20 -15.19
CA THR A 400 1.12 -26.05 -16.37
C THR A 400 2.01 -25.37 -17.40
N GLU A 401 2.51 -26.11 -18.39
CA GLU A 401 3.28 -25.53 -19.51
C GLU A 401 2.47 -24.50 -20.32
N LYS A 402 1.15 -24.68 -20.40
CA LYS A 402 0.25 -23.71 -21.03
C LYS A 402 0.19 -22.41 -20.23
N ASP A 403 0.08 -22.52 -18.89
CA ASP A 403 0.10 -21.36 -18.00
C ASP A 403 1.42 -20.60 -18.14
N LEU A 404 2.55 -21.31 -18.14
CA LEU A 404 3.87 -20.70 -18.34
C LEU A 404 4.00 -20.00 -19.71
N SER A 405 3.38 -20.55 -20.74
CA SER A 405 3.36 -19.93 -22.07
C SER A 405 2.55 -18.63 -22.10
N PHE A 406 1.40 -18.60 -21.40
CA PHE A 406 0.63 -17.38 -21.20
C PHE A 406 1.39 -16.33 -20.40
N LEU A 407 2.08 -16.74 -19.32
CA LEU A 407 2.84 -15.83 -18.46
C LEU A 407 4.00 -15.14 -19.17
N LYS A 408 4.62 -15.75 -20.20
CA LYS A 408 5.64 -15.07 -21.02
C LYS A 408 5.15 -13.77 -21.66
N VAL A 409 3.84 -13.65 -21.88
CA VAL A 409 3.20 -12.45 -22.42
C VAL A 409 2.60 -11.62 -21.30
N ALA A 410 1.84 -12.26 -20.41
CA ALA A 410 1.08 -11.56 -19.38
C ALA A 410 1.96 -10.97 -18.26
N TYR A 411 3.07 -11.62 -17.91
CA TYR A 411 4.04 -11.20 -16.91
C TYR A 411 5.46 -11.63 -17.34
N PRO A 412 6.08 -10.91 -18.31
CA PRO A 412 7.29 -11.37 -18.98
C PRO A 412 8.48 -11.64 -18.05
N SER A 413 8.60 -10.93 -16.92
CA SER A 413 9.67 -11.13 -15.94
C SER A 413 9.41 -12.25 -14.93
N PHE A 414 8.35 -13.04 -15.09
CA PHE A 414 7.93 -14.03 -14.09
C PHE A 414 9.04 -15.00 -13.68
N LEU A 415 9.78 -15.57 -14.64
CA LEU A 415 10.81 -16.56 -14.34
C LEU A 415 12.06 -15.91 -13.74
N GLU A 416 12.42 -14.70 -14.17
CA GLU A 416 13.51 -13.92 -13.61
C GLU A 416 13.20 -13.51 -12.16
N ASP A 417 11.98 -13.04 -11.92
CA ASP A 417 11.49 -12.67 -10.59
C ASP A 417 11.43 -13.90 -9.67
N LEU A 418 10.95 -15.06 -10.17
CA LEU A 418 10.96 -16.32 -9.44
C LEU A 418 12.40 -16.80 -9.12
N SER A 419 13.33 -16.63 -10.05
CA SER A 419 14.75 -16.89 -9.82
C SER A 419 15.33 -15.99 -8.73
N LEU A 420 14.96 -14.71 -8.70
CA LEU A 420 15.43 -13.75 -7.71
C LEU A 420 14.96 -14.13 -6.31
N VAL A 421 13.68 -14.44 -6.12
CA VAL A 421 13.17 -14.81 -4.79
C VAL A 421 13.75 -16.12 -4.28
N THR A 422 13.99 -17.07 -5.18
CA THR A 422 14.58 -18.37 -4.83
C THR A 422 16.00 -18.22 -4.28
N THR A 423 16.69 -17.11 -4.54
CA THR A 423 17.97 -16.76 -3.90
C THR A 423 17.87 -16.70 -2.36
N TYR A 424 16.68 -16.42 -1.82
CA TYR A 424 16.41 -16.34 -0.38
C TYR A 424 15.79 -17.63 0.20
N TYR A 425 15.61 -18.67 -0.62
CA TYR A 425 15.19 -19.98 -0.14
C TYR A 425 16.30 -20.63 0.69
N ASN A 426 15.93 -21.29 1.78
CA ASN A 426 16.81 -22.12 2.58
C ASN A 426 16.18 -23.50 2.78
N ARG A 427 16.85 -24.54 2.30
CA ARG A 427 16.38 -25.93 2.41
C ARG A 427 16.14 -26.37 3.85
N ASP A 428 16.82 -25.78 4.83
CA ASP A 428 16.58 -26.10 6.25
C ASP A 428 15.13 -25.89 6.69
N VAL A 429 14.34 -25.08 5.96
CA VAL A 429 12.93 -24.87 6.26
C VAL A 429 12.10 -26.15 6.17
N THR A 430 12.57 -27.18 5.44
CA THR A 430 11.90 -28.48 5.39
C THR A 430 11.86 -29.19 6.75
N LYS A 431 12.68 -28.75 7.72
CA LYS A 431 12.62 -29.23 9.12
C LYS A 431 11.39 -28.70 9.87
N LEU A 432 10.76 -27.63 9.38
CA LEU A 432 9.58 -26.98 9.96
C LEU A 432 8.29 -27.22 9.17
N THR A 433 8.37 -27.72 7.94
CA THR A 433 7.22 -27.92 7.04
C THR A 433 6.93 -29.40 6.80
N SER A 434 5.71 -29.76 6.41
CA SER A 434 5.41 -31.15 6.04
C SER A 434 6.12 -31.60 4.76
N PRO A 435 6.25 -32.93 4.54
CA PRO A 435 6.74 -33.47 3.28
C PRO A 435 5.91 -33.05 2.05
N LYS A 436 4.60 -32.80 2.22
CA LYS A 436 3.72 -32.33 1.14
C LYS A 436 4.15 -30.93 0.69
N ILE A 437 4.36 -30.01 1.64
CA ILE A 437 4.83 -28.65 1.33
C ILE A 437 6.22 -28.70 0.70
N ALA A 438 7.16 -29.45 1.28
CA ALA A 438 8.52 -29.56 0.76
C ALA A 438 8.54 -30.02 -0.71
N LYS A 439 7.79 -31.09 -1.04
CA LYS A 439 7.67 -31.59 -2.42
C LYS A 439 7.05 -30.58 -3.38
N ASN A 440 6.03 -29.84 -2.92
CA ASN A 440 5.41 -28.79 -3.72
C ASN A 440 6.39 -27.65 -4.02
N ILE A 441 7.21 -27.26 -3.05
CA ILE A 441 8.25 -26.25 -3.24
C ILE A 441 9.33 -26.76 -4.19
N GLU A 442 9.82 -27.99 -4.04
CA GLU A 442 10.80 -28.60 -4.96
C GLU A 442 10.34 -28.52 -6.43
N LYS A 443 9.06 -28.82 -6.70
CA LYS A 443 8.49 -28.68 -8.05
C LYS A 443 8.56 -27.25 -8.60
N VAL A 444 8.44 -26.23 -7.74
CA VAL A 444 8.56 -24.82 -8.12
C VAL A 444 10.02 -24.43 -8.33
N LEU A 445 10.93 -24.93 -7.48
CA LEU A 445 12.37 -24.72 -7.61
C LEU A 445 12.89 -25.25 -8.96
N ASP A 446 12.37 -26.40 -9.42
CA ASP A 446 12.74 -27.01 -10.71
C ASP A 446 12.38 -26.14 -11.93
N MET A 447 11.54 -25.10 -11.76
CA MET A 447 11.16 -24.18 -12.85
C MET A 447 12.28 -23.18 -13.20
N VAL A 448 13.23 -22.94 -12.28
CA VAL A 448 14.23 -21.88 -12.41
C VAL A 448 15.60 -22.34 -11.97
N LYS A 449 16.65 -21.74 -12.54
CA LYS A 449 18.00 -21.84 -11.99
C LYS A 449 18.19 -20.71 -10.99
N TYR A 450 18.78 -20.99 -9.84
CA TYR A 450 19.04 -19.98 -8.82
C TYR A 450 20.36 -20.23 -8.11
N THR A 451 20.85 -19.25 -7.37
CA THR A 451 22.01 -19.37 -6.50
C THR A 451 21.60 -18.87 -5.13
N GLU A 452 21.74 -19.73 -4.11
CA GLU A 452 21.38 -19.36 -2.74
C GLU A 452 22.29 -18.25 -2.20
N ASN A 453 21.69 -17.30 -1.50
CA ASN A 453 22.45 -16.31 -0.74
C ASN A 453 22.91 -16.95 0.58
N LEU A 454 24.18 -17.36 0.61
CA LEU A 454 24.76 -18.08 1.75
C LEU A 454 24.63 -17.32 3.08
N LEU A 455 24.77 -16.00 3.07
CA LEU A 455 24.67 -15.18 4.28
C LEU A 455 23.21 -15.12 4.79
N HIS A 456 22.24 -15.02 3.88
CA HIS A 456 20.83 -15.13 4.24
C HIS A 456 20.50 -16.54 4.76
N GLY A 457 21.05 -17.57 4.10
CA GLY A 457 20.97 -18.96 4.53
C GLY A 457 21.48 -19.17 5.96
N GLU A 458 22.61 -18.58 6.31
CA GLU A 458 23.18 -18.68 7.66
C GLU A 458 22.23 -18.15 8.73
N TYR A 459 21.71 -16.92 8.58
CA TYR A 459 20.78 -16.34 9.56
C TYR A 459 19.44 -17.08 9.62
N THR A 460 18.90 -17.51 8.48
CA THR A 460 17.65 -18.28 8.46
C THR A 460 17.81 -19.66 9.08
N SER A 461 18.94 -20.35 8.87
CA SER A 461 19.27 -21.60 9.57
C SER A 461 19.37 -21.40 11.08
N GLN A 462 20.00 -20.31 11.55
CA GLN A 462 20.04 -19.98 12.97
C GLN A 462 18.64 -19.75 13.57
N ILE A 463 17.76 -19.05 12.85
CA ILE A 463 16.36 -18.85 13.25
C ILE A 463 15.61 -20.18 13.33
N ILE A 464 15.76 -21.04 12.32
CA ILE A 464 15.13 -22.38 12.31
C ILE A 464 15.61 -23.21 13.51
N GLN A 465 16.92 -23.20 13.81
CA GLN A 465 17.47 -23.91 14.98
C GLN A 465 16.97 -23.32 16.30
N ALA A 466 16.87 -21.99 16.41
CA ALA A 466 16.32 -21.32 17.58
C ALA A 466 14.86 -21.73 17.84
N ILE A 467 14.03 -21.81 16.80
CA ILE A 467 12.63 -22.28 16.89
C ILE A 467 12.59 -23.75 17.35
N LEU A 468 13.35 -24.63 16.68
CA LEU A 468 13.38 -26.07 17.01
C LEU A 468 13.86 -26.34 18.44
N SER A 469 14.82 -25.55 18.93
CA SER A 469 15.39 -25.68 20.27
C SER A 469 14.67 -24.85 21.35
N ARG A 470 13.64 -24.08 20.97
CA ARG A 470 12.92 -23.13 21.84
C ARG A 470 13.82 -22.10 22.53
N LYS A 471 14.90 -21.69 21.87
CA LYS A 471 15.85 -20.65 22.31
C LYS A 471 15.62 -19.37 21.52
N GLU A 472 14.55 -18.66 21.87
CA GLU A 472 13.97 -17.60 21.03
C GLU A 472 14.69 -16.24 21.12
N GLU A 473 15.68 -16.10 22.01
CA GLU A 473 16.35 -14.85 22.38
C GLU A 473 16.99 -14.11 21.19
N THR A 474 17.51 -14.85 20.21
CA THR A 474 18.24 -14.30 19.06
C THR A 474 17.39 -14.18 17.79
N ILE A 475 16.13 -14.63 17.79
CA ILE A 475 15.30 -14.69 16.59
C ILE A 475 15.13 -13.30 15.99
N THR A 476 14.69 -12.32 16.78
CA THR A 476 14.46 -10.94 16.31
C THR A 476 15.71 -10.32 15.68
N GLU A 477 16.88 -10.48 16.30
CA GLU A 477 18.14 -9.93 15.80
C GLU A 477 18.55 -10.57 14.48
N ASN A 478 18.42 -11.90 14.38
CA ASN A 478 18.68 -12.63 13.15
C ASN A 478 17.66 -12.29 12.03
N MET A 479 16.39 -12.04 12.36
CA MET A 479 15.38 -11.58 11.40
C MET A 479 15.78 -10.21 10.81
N ILE A 480 16.31 -9.31 11.65
CA ILE A 480 16.82 -8.00 11.22
C ILE A 480 18.05 -8.19 10.32
N ALA A 481 18.99 -9.06 10.71
CA ALA A 481 20.19 -9.33 9.93
C ALA A 481 19.84 -9.91 8.53
N ALA A 482 18.97 -10.91 8.48
CA ALA A 482 18.44 -11.47 7.24
C ALA A 482 17.68 -10.42 6.41
N GLY A 483 16.91 -9.55 7.07
CA GLY A 483 16.22 -8.40 6.45
C GLY A 483 17.17 -7.44 5.75
N LYS A 484 18.32 -7.12 6.36
CA LYS A 484 19.33 -6.23 5.77
C LYS A 484 19.90 -6.80 4.46
N ILE A 485 20.03 -8.12 4.36
CA ILE A 485 20.57 -8.79 3.16
C ILE A 485 19.61 -8.70 1.98
N ARG A 486 18.30 -8.72 2.24
CA ARG A 486 17.26 -8.61 1.23
C ARG A 486 16.72 -7.18 1.03
N SER A 487 17.20 -6.21 1.80
CA SER A 487 16.77 -4.80 1.75
C SER A 487 15.26 -4.58 1.92
N PHE A 488 14.63 -5.41 2.77
CA PHE A 488 13.26 -5.21 3.26
C PHE A 488 12.99 -6.11 4.47
N LEU A 489 12.05 -5.70 5.32
CA LEU A 489 11.59 -6.57 6.41
C LEU A 489 10.59 -7.59 5.88
N GLY A 490 9.56 -7.11 5.18
CA GLY A 490 8.49 -7.93 4.57
C GLY A 490 7.46 -7.14 3.79
#